data_AF-A0A2D0IRQ9-F1
#
_entry.id   AF-A0A2D0IRQ9-F1
#
_cell.length_a   1.000
_cell.length_b   1.000
_cell.length_c   1.000
_cell.angle_alpha   90.00
_cell.angle_beta   90.00
_cell.angle_gamma   90.00
#
_symmetry.space_group_name_H-M   'P 1'
#
loop_
_entity.id
_entity.type
_entity.pdbx_description
1 polymer ?
#
loop_
_entity_poly.entity_id
_entity_poly.type
_entity_poly.pdbx_seq_one_letter_code
_entity_poly.pdbx_strand_id
1 'polypeptide(L)'
;MDYRVRGFTQDINGVKLYIDHEINSIQNYVTEEIQSQYHMMDVNIFQENLFHTKMMLKEFTLNEYLFNTTAEELSETEKNEIIRLLKKEIQEIYYGRNLPNI
;
A
#
# COMPACT_ATOMS: atom_id res chain seq x y z
N MET A 1 1.06 2.65 4.02
CA MET A 1 1.01 3.26 5.36
C MET A 1 2.19 2.76 6.15
N ASP A 2 2.88 3.66 6.84
CA ASP A 2 4.11 3.37 7.57
C ASP A 2 3.93 3.73 9.05
N TYR A 3 4.32 2.83 9.93
CA TYR A 3 4.41 3.07 11.36
C TYR A 3 5.81 2.68 11.85
N ARG A 4 6.53 3.64 12.43
CA ARG A 4 7.86 3.42 12.98
C ARG A 4 7.91 3.86 14.43
N VAL A 5 8.31 2.95 15.30
CA VAL A 5 8.59 3.29 16.70
C VAL A 5 9.96 3.98 16.76
N ARG A 6 10.01 5.19 17.30
CA ARG A 6 11.24 6.00 17.37
C ARG A 6 11.82 6.15 18.78
N GLY A 7 11.03 5.81 19.80
CA GLY A 7 11.41 5.95 21.21
C GLY A 7 11.37 4.63 21.94
N PHE A 8 11.80 4.66 23.20
CA PHE A 8 11.69 3.55 24.14
C PHE A 8 11.62 4.10 25.56
N THR A 9 11.06 3.31 26.47
CA THR A 9 11.24 3.48 27.92
C THR A 9 12.20 2.40 28.44
N GLN A 10 12.63 2.51 29.70
CA GLN A 10 13.45 1.49 30.35
C GLN A 10 12.70 0.89 31.55
N ASP A 11 12.82 -0.41 31.73
CA ASP A 11 12.34 -1.08 32.94
C ASP A 11 13.29 -0.85 34.14
N ILE A 12 12.93 -1.36 35.32
CA ILE A 12 13.74 -1.26 36.53
C ILE A 12 15.11 -1.97 36.41
N ASN A 13 15.26 -2.88 35.45
CA ASN A 13 16.50 -3.61 35.18
C ASN A 13 17.32 -2.95 34.05
N GLY A 14 16.85 -1.82 33.50
CA GLY A 14 17.51 -1.09 32.41
C GLY A 14 17.23 -1.63 30.99
N VAL A 15 16.34 -2.61 30.85
CA VAL A 15 15.93 -3.18 29.56
C VAL A 15 15.07 -2.16 28.82
N LYS A 16 15.38 -1.93 27.53
CA LYS A 16 14.63 -1.01 26.68
C LYS A 16 13.34 -1.66 26.20
N LEU A 17 12.23 -0.98 26.41
CA LEU A 17 10.89 -1.36 25.95
C LEU A 17 10.45 -0.36 24.89
N TYR A 18 10.30 -0.83 23.65
CA TYR A 18 9.97 0.00 22.50
C TYR A 18 8.46 0.12 22.28
N ILE A 19 7.72 -0.94 22.61
CA ILE A 19 6.27 -0.99 22.45
C ILE A 19 5.67 -1.78 23.60
N ASP A 20 4.47 -1.38 24.03
CA ASP A 20 3.71 -1.97 25.13
C ASP A 20 2.67 -3.00 24.65
N HIS A 21 2.52 -3.17 23.34
CA HIS A 21 1.63 -4.13 22.70
C HIS A 21 2.27 -4.68 21.41
N GLU A 22 1.86 -5.87 20.99
CA GLU A 22 2.30 -6.41 19.70
C GLU A 22 1.54 -5.75 18.55
N ILE A 23 2.28 -5.10 17.64
CA ILE A 23 1.75 -4.72 16.33
C ILE A 23 2.10 -5.83 15.34
N ASN A 24 1.12 -6.66 15.03
CA ASN A 24 1.27 -7.69 14.00
C ASN A 24 0.91 -7.16 12.60
N SER A 25 -0.01 -6.19 12.53
CA SER A 25 -0.49 -5.60 11.28
C SER A 25 -1.06 -4.21 11.53
N ILE A 26 -0.77 -3.25 10.64
CA ILE A 26 -1.46 -1.94 10.67
C ILE A 26 -2.92 -2.11 10.23
N GLN A 27 -3.25 -3.16 9.46
CA GLN A 27 -4.62 -3.44 8.98
C GLN A 27 -5.62 -3.53 10.13
N ASN A 28 -5.19 -4.01 11.30
CA ASN A 28 -6.03 -4.11 12.51
C ASN A 28 -6.57 -2.75 12.99
N TYR A 29 -5.97 -1.64 12.55
CA TYR A 29 -6.37 -0.27 12.89
C TYR A 29 -7.11 0.44 11.75
N VAL A 30 -7.37 -0.26 10.65
CA VAL A 30 -8.12 0.24 9.48
C VAL A 30 -9.54 -0.30 9.54
N THR A 31 -10.55 0.51 9.20
CA THR A 31 -11.96 0.07 9.23
C THR A 31 -12.22 -1.02 8.19
N GLU A 32 -13.15 -1.93 8.49
CA GLU A 32 -13.55 -3.00 7.56
C GLU A 32 -13.98 -2.45 6.19
N GLU A 33 -14.66 -1.30 6.16
CA GLU A 33 -15.05 -0.60 4.94
C GLU A 33 -13.85 -0.29 4.05
N ILE A 34 -12.77 0.27 4.61
CA ILE A 34 -11.56 0.57 3.86
C ILE A 34 -10.84 -0.73 3.49
N GLN A 35 -10.70 -1.69 4.40
CA GLN A 35 -10.10 -2.99 4.08
C GLN A 35 -10.81 -3.70 2.91
N SER A 36 -12.13 -3.52 2.80
CA SER A 36 -12.93 -4.11 1.72
C SER A 36 -12.56 -3.54 0.33
N GLN A 37 -12.09 -2.29 0.26
CA GLN A 37 -11.77 -1.57 -0.99
C GLN A 37 -10.34 -1.81 -1.49
N TYR A 38 -9.42 -2.25 -0.62
CA TYR A 38 -8.00 -2.37 -0.95
C TYR A 38 -7.48 -3.81 -0.85
N HIS A 39 -6.61 -4.20 -1.77
CA HIS A 39 -5.64 -5.25 -1.54
C HIS A 39 -4.57 -4.72 -0.59
N MET A 40 -4.42 -5.35 0.57
CA MET A 40 -3.48 -4.93 1.61
C MET A 40 -2.40 -5.99 1.80
N MET A 41 -1.16 -5.56 2.05
CA MET A 41 -0.03 -6.46 2.32
C MET A 41 0.91 -5.84 3.35
N ASP A 42 1.20 -6.57 4.41
CA ASP A 42 2.14 -6.14 5.45
C ASP A 42 3.58 -6.51 5.10
N VAL A 43 4.49 -5.60 5.41
CA VAL A 43 5.94 -5.72 5.28
C VAL A 43 6.57 -5.19 6.56
N ASN A 44 6.62 -6.03 7.59
CA ASN A 44 7.15 -5.65 8.90
C ASN A 44 8.63 -6.01 9.03
N ILE A 45 9.43 -5.09 9.56
CA ILE A 45 10.83 -5.28 9.95
C ILE A 45 10.92 -5.05 11.46
N PHE A 46 10.66 -6.12 12.23
CA PHE A 46 10.56 -6.05 13.68
C PHE A 46 11.84 -5.55 14.34
N GLN A 47 13.02 -5.95 13.83
CA GLN A 47 14.31 -5.51 14.37
C GLN A 47 14.51 -3.99 14.29
N GLU A 48 13.89 -3.35 13.29
CA GLU A 48 13.95 -1.89 13.07
C GLU A 48 12.75 -1.15 13.67
N ASN A 49 11.86 -1.87 14.35
CA ASN A 49 10.54 -1.40 14.79
C ASN A 49 9.78 -0.64 13.68
N LEU A 50 9.86 -1.17 12.45
CA LEU A 50 9.22 -0.61 11.26
C LEU A 50 8.10 -1.54 10.80
N PHE A 51 6.90 -1.01 10.70
CA PHE A 51 5.71 -1.71 10.25
C PHE A 51 5.17 -0.96 9.04
N HIS A 52 4.88 -1.70 7.98
CA HIS A 52 4.43 -1.11 6.74
C HIS A 52 3.29 -1.94 6.16
N THR A 53 2.24 -1.27 5.74
CA THR A 53 1.13 -1.90 5.01
C THR A 53 0.98 -1.21 3.66
N LYS A 54 1.22 -1.98 2.60
CA LYS A 54 0.94 -1.57 1.23
C LYS A 54 -0.56 -1.70 0.97
N MET A 55 -1.10 -0.82 0.16
CA MET A 55 -2.51 -0.80 -0.22
C MET A 55 -2.63 -0.52 -1.71
N MET A 56 -3.47 -1.27 -2.41
CA MET A 56 -3.82 -1.07 -3.81
C MET A 56 -5.32 -1.22 -3.96
N LEU A 57 -6.00 -0.28 -4.65
CA LEU A 57 -7.44 -0.38 -4.88
C LEU A 57 -7.77 -1.69 -5.61
N LYS A 58 -8.84 -2.36 -5.19
CA LYS A 58 -9.35 -3.57 -5.87
C LYS A 58 -10.01 -3.21 -7.18
N GLU A 59 -10.86 -2.18 -7.13
CA GLU A 59 -11.56 -1.67 -8.30
C GLU A 59 -10.68 -0.66 -9.03
N PHE A 60 -10.62 -0.81 -10.35
CA PHE A 60 -9.85 0.09 -11.22
C PHE A 60 -10.82 0.84 -12.14
N THR A 61 -10.79 2.17 -12.05
CA THR A 61 -11.59 3.05 -12.91
C THR A 61 -10.67 4.00 -13.66
N LEU A 62 -10.60 3.91 -15.00
CA LEU A 62 -9.69 4.73 -15.80
C LEU A 62 -9.87 6.24 -15.56
N ASN A 63 -11.13 6.71 -15.39
CA ASN A 63 -11.43 8.11 -15.15
C ASN A 63 -10.80 8.70 -13.88
N GLU A 64 -10.49 7.89 -12.86
CA GLU A 64 -9.84 8.36 -11.64
C GLU A 64 -8.37 8.73 -11.86
N TYR A 65 -7.79 8.30 -12.98
CA TYR A 65 -6.39 8.51 -13.35
C TYR A 65 -6.21 9.47 -14.53
N LEU A 66 -7.31 9.98 -15.10
CA LEU A 66 -7.28 10.95 -16.18
C LEU A 66 -7.54 12.36 -15.62
N PHE A 67 -6.74 13.34 -16.05
CA PHE A 67 -6.84 14.72 -15.54
C PHE A 67 -7.60 15.66 -16.48
N ASN A 68 -7.35 15.57 -17.79
CA ASN A 68 -7.82 16.55 -18.80
C ASN A 68 -8.72 15.94 -19.89
N THR A 69 -9.07 14.67 -19.74
CA THR A 69 -9.92 13.95 -20.68
C THR A 69 -10.71 12.90 -19.92
N THR A 70 -11.77 12.42 -20.53
CA THR A 70 -12.55 11.31 -19.98
C THR A 70 -12.28 10.03 -20.77
N ALA A 71 -12.51 8.88 -20.16
CA ALA A 71 -12.45 7.60 -20.84
C ALA A 71 -13.43 7.52 -22.03
N GLU A 72 -14.44 8.39 -22.12
CA GLU A 72 -15.38 8.41 -23.24
C GLU A 72 -14.82 9.12 -24.48
N GLU A 73 -13.91 10.08 -24.29
CA GLU A 73 -13.26 10.86 -25.34
C GLU A 73 -12.13 10.11 -26.05
N LEU A 74 -11.65 9.01 -25.46
CA LEU A 74 -10.56 8.19 -25.97
C LEU A 74 -11.08 7.12 -26.93
N SER A 75 -10.27 6.75 -27.93
CA SER A 75 -10.53 5.54 -28.73
C SER A 75 -10.35 4.28 -27.88
N GLU A 76 -11.02 3.19 -28.23
CA GLU A 76 -10.85 1.91 -27.54
C GLU A 76 -9.40 1.42 -27.55
N THR A 77 -8.65 1.70 -28.62
CA THR A 77 -7.22 1.37 -28.71
C THR A 77 -6.39 2.15 -27.71
N GLU A 78 -6.64 3.45 -27.54
CA GLU A 78 -5.93 4.29 -26.57
C GLU A 78 -6.28 3.91 -25.15
N LYS A 79 -7.57 3.65 -24.86
CA LYS A 79 -8.01 3.19 -23.53
C LYS A 79 -7.28 1.92 -23.14
N ASN A 80 -7.28 0.92 -24.01
CA ASN A 80 -6.67 -0.38 -23.71
C ASN A 80 -5.16 -0.24 -23.44
N GLU A 81 -4.46 0.60 -24.21
CA GLU A 81 -3.04 0.84 -23.98
C GLU A 81 -2.77 1.58 -22.66
N ILE A 82 -3.52 2.63 -22.37
CA ILE A 82 -3.38 3.39 -21.12
C ILE A 82 -3.69 2.50 -19.91
N ILE A 83 -4.77 1.70 -19.98
CA ILE A 83 -5.14 0.77 -18.91
C ILE A 83 -4.02 -0.24 -18.67
N ARG A 84 -3.43 -0.79 -19.74
CA ARG A 84 -2.33 -1.75 -19.64
C ARG A 84 -1.13 -1.13 -18.93
N LEU A 85 -0.73 0.07 -19.34
CA LEU A 85 0.40 0.80 -18.75
C LEU A 85 0.15 1.17 -17.28
N LEU A 86 -1.02 1.74 -16.98
CA LEU A 86 -1.39 2.12 -15.61
C LEU A 86 -1.45 0.92 -14.67
N LYS A 87 -2.11 -0.18 -15.08
CA LYS A 87 -2.18 -1.39 -14.25
C LYS A 87 -0.79 -1.96 -13.99
N LYS A 88 0.09 -1.95 -14.99
CA LYS A 88 1.47 -2.37 -14.81
C LYS A 88 2.19 -1.51 -13.78
N GLU A 89 2.16 -0.19 -13.94
CA GLU A 89 2.82 0.75 -13.04
C GLU A 89 2.30 0.62 -11.59
N ILE A 90 0.97 0.56 -11.41
CA ILE A 90 0.34 0.37 -10.09
C ILE A 90 0.84 -0.92 -9.43
N GLN A 91 0.91 -2.02 -10.18
CA GLN A 91 1.42 -3.28 -9.67
C GLN A 91 2.92 -3.23 -9.36
N GLU A 92 3.73 -2.59 -10.20
CA GLU A 92 5.16 -2.43 -9.98
C GLU A 92 5.44 -1.63 -8.70
N ILE A 93 4.69 -0.55 -8.45
CA ILE A 93 4.73 0.22 -7.20
C ILE A 93 4.29 -0.65 -6.02
N TYR A 94 3.15 -1.35 -6.14
CA TYR A 94 2.62 -2.18 -5.06
C TYR A 94 3.57 -3.32 -4.68
N TYR A 95 4.15 -4.03 -5.65
CA TYR A 95 5.10 -5.12 -5.36
C TYR A 95 6.52 -4.61 -5.10
N GLY A 96 6.83 -3.36 -5.45
CA GLY A 96 8.17 -2.77 -5.28
C GLY A 96 9.21 -3.40 -6.21
N ARG A 97 8.81 -3.83 -7.41
CA ARG A 97 9.69 -4.44 -8.40
C ARG A 97 9.14 -4.25 -9.81
N ASN A 98 10.03 -4.23 -10.80
CA ASN A 98 9.64 -4.26 -12.20
C ASN A 98 9.01 -5.62 -12.55
N LEU A 99 7.92 -5.58 -13.31
CA LEU A 99 7.24 -6.75 -13.85
C LEU A 99 7.66 -6.94 -15.32
N PRO A 100 7.73 -8.20 -15.80
CA PRO A 100 8.05 -8.47 -17.19
C PRO A 100 7.02 -7.81 -18.11
N ASN A 101 7.48 -7.33 -19.27
CA ASN A 101 6.59 -6.86 -20.32
C ASN A 101 5.85 -8.07 -20.90
N ILE A 102 4.54 -8.11 -20.74
CA ILE A 102 3.63 -9.07 -21.38
C ILE A 102 3.00 -8.40 -22.59
#